data_AF-A0A2S9PQZ4-F1
#
_entry.id   AF-A0A2S9PQZ4-F1
#
_cell.length_a   1.000
_cell.length_b   1.000
_cell.length_c   1.000
_cell.angle_alpha   90.00
_cell.angle_beta   90.00
_cell.angle_gamma   90.00
#
_symmetry.space_group_name_H-M   'P 1'
#
loop_
_entity.id
_entity.type
_entity.pdbx_description
1 polymer ?
#
loop_
_entity_poly.entity_id
_entity_poly.type
_entity_poly.pdbx_seq_one_letter_code
_entity_poly.pdbx_strand_id
1 'polypeptide(L)'
;MARSRRRAAEAEAVRETVGGGVAELRPDPDRPRAWTLLVDGAPQSHVDLDDPGRLSFPYQRRLGHVVDLAAPAGRPLTAVHLGGGA
;
A
#
# COMPACT_ATOMS: atom_id res chain seq x y z
N MET A 1 14.89 15.60 13.77
CA MET A 1 14.38 15.28 12.42
C MET A 1 15.39 14.60 11.48
N ALA A 2 16.72 14.68 11.71
CA ALA A 2 17.74 14.04 10.85
C ALA A 2 17.78 12.49 10.89
N ARG A 3 17.30 11.87 11.97
CA ARG A 3 17.37 10.41 12.19
C ARG A 3 16.34 9.61 11.36
N SER A 4 15.21 10.24 11.01
CA SER A 4 14.13 9.63 10.21
C SER A 4 14.52 9.50 8.74
N ARG A 5 15.14 10.54 8.16
CA ARG A 5 15.63 10.52 6.77
C ARG A 5 16.70 9.46 6.50
N ARG A 6 17.54 9.16 7.50
CA ARG A 6 18.61 8.16 7.36
C ARG A 6 18.09 6.73 7.32
N ARG A 7 17.00 6.44 8.05
CA ARG A 7 16.39 5.10 8.11
C ARG A 7 15.59 4.75 6.86
N ALA A 8 15.03 5.76 6.20
CA ALA A 8 14.31 5.61 4.94
C ALA A 8 15.22 5.33 3.74
N ALA A 9 16.43 5.92 3.73
CA ALA A 9 17.44 5.64 2.72
C ALA A 9 18.06 4.23 2.83
N GLU A 10 17.76 3.50 3.92
CA GLU A 10 18.30 2.17 4.24
C GLU A 10 17.22 1.08 4.25
N ALA A 11 15.97 1.41 3.89
CA ALA A 11 14.91 0.42 3.80
C ALA A 11 15.24 -0.57 2.68
N GLU A 12 15.69 -1.78 3.01
CA GLU A 12 16.05 -2.80 2.03
C GLU A 12 14.80 -3.53 1.54
N ALA A 13 14.82 -3.97 0.27
CA ALA A 13 13.75 -4.81 -0.25
C ALA A 13 13.72 -6.15 0.52
N VAL A 14 12.53 -6.59 0.89
CA VAL A 14 12.33 -7.86 1.60
C VAL A 14 11.62 -8.84 0.67
N ARG A 15 12.09 -10.09 0.61
CA ARG A 15 11.52 -11.14 -0.24
C ARG A 15 11.19 -12.37 0.58
N GLU A 16 9.99 -12.89 0.40
CA GLU A 16 9.51 -14.06 1.13
C GLU A 16 8.65 -14.96 0.23
N THR A 17 8.76 -16.28 0.43
CA THR A 17 7.83 -17.22 -0.22
C THR A 17 6.54 -17.26 0.58
N VAL A 18 5.42 -17.00 -0.07
CA VAL A 18 4.08 -17.02 0.50
C VAL A 18 3.18 -18.01 -0.26
N GLY A 19 1.99 -18.31 0.27
CA GLY A 19 1.08 -19.26 -0.39
C GLY A 19 0.66 -18.87 -1.81
N GLY A 20 0.79 -17.58 -2.18
CA GLY A 20 0.47 -17.05 -3.51
C GLY A 20 1.66 -16.85 -4.44
N GLY A 21 2.88 -17.27 -4.09
CA GLY A 21 4.09 -17.07 -4.90
C GLY A 21 5.23 -16.41 -4.10
N VAL A 22 6.14 -15.74 -4.79
CA VAL A 22 7.21 -14.95 -4.14
C VAL A 22 6.72 -13.53 -3.93
N ALA A 23 6.53 -13.12 -2.67
CA ALA A 23 6.24 -11.76 -2.28
C ALA A 23 7.54 -10.94 -2.17
N GLU A 24 7.51 -9.73 -2.69
CA GLU A 24 8.61 -8.76 -2.56
C GLU A 24 8.05 -7.40 -2.12
N LEU A 25 8.54 -6.88 -1.00
CA LEU A 25 8.32 -5.51 -0.55
C LEU A 25 9.48 -4.66 -1.04
N ARG A 26 9.20 -3.70 -1.94
CA ARG A 26 10.19 -2.73 -2.41
C ARG A 26 9.92 -1.36 -1.79
N PRO A 27 10.94 -0.69 -1.20
CA PRO A 27 10.81 0.69 -0.76
C PRO A 27 10.54 1.61 -1.96
N ASP A 28 9.77 2.67 -1.75
CA ASP A 28 9.60 3.74 -2.72
C ASP A 28 10.78 4.73 -2.64
N PRO A 29 11.44 5.04 -3.77
CA PRO A 29 12.61 5.94 -3.77
C PRO A 29 12.27 7.40 -3.47
N ASP A 30 11.04 7.83 -3.76
CA ASP A 30 10.57 9.20 -3.60
C ASP A 30 9.83 9.39 -2.26
N ARG A 31 9.35 8.30 -1.66
CA ARG A 31 8.56 8.28 -0.44
C ARG A 31 9.22 7.39 0.62
N PRO A 32 9.98 7.98 1.56
CA PRO A 32 10.67 7.32 2.67
C PRO A 32 9.95 6.22 3.44
N ARG A 33 8.62 6.30 3.54
CA ARG A 33 7.78 5.37 4.29
C ARG A 33 6.72 4.70 3.43
N ALA A 34 6.90 4.72 2.11
CA ALA A 34 6.05 4.00 1.19
C ALA A 34 6.73 2.75 0.62
N TRP A 35 5.91 1.77 0.29
CA TRP A 35 6.32 0.44 -0.15
C TRP A 35 5.41 -0.04 -1.27
N THR A 36 5.98 -0.77 -2.22
CA THR A 36 5.25 -1.51 -3.24
C THR A 36 5.34 -3.00 -2.94
N LEU A 37 4.20 -3.69 -2.90
CA LEU A 37 4.14 -5.14 -2.86
C LEU A 37 4.11 -5.68 -4.29
N LEU A 38 5.03 -6.60 -4.59
CA LEU A 38 5.01 -7.42 -5.80
C LEU A 38 4.77 -8.87 -5.38
N VAL A 39 4.02 -9.62 -6.19
CA VAL A 39 3.91 -11.08 -6.08
C VAL A 39 4.28 -11.65 -7.44
N ASP A 40 5.26 -12.55 -7.46
CA ASP A 40 5.86 -13.09 -8.69
C ASP A 40 6.28 -12.00 -9.68
N GLY A 41 6.79 -10.88 -9.15
CA GLY A 41 7.22 -9.72 -9.94
C GLY A 41 6.08 -8.83 -10.46
N ALA A 42 4.82 -9.21 -10.26
CA ALA A 42 3.67 -8.40 -10.62
C ALA A 42 3.27 -7.46 -9.46
N PRO A 43 3.19 -6.13 -9.69
CA PRO A 43 2.73 -5.19 -8.66
C PRO A 43 1.31 -5.52 -8.20
N GLN A 44 1.12 -5.68 -6.89
CA GLN A 44 -0.18 -5.99 -6.28
C GLN A 44 -0.77 -4.77 -5.56
N SER A 45 0.06 -4.03 -4.82
CA SER A 45 -0.37 -2.85 -4.06
C SER A 45 0.78 -1.91 -3.74
N HIS A 46 0.44 -0.73 -3.25
CA HIS A 46 1.36 0.30 -2.78
C HIS A 46 0.74 1.04 -1.60
N VAL A 47 1.52 1.16 -0.52
CA VAL A 47 1.08 1.80 0.72
C VAL A 47 2.10 2.87 1.10
N ASP A 48 1.62 4.08 1.41
CA ASP A 48 2.41 5.12 2.05
C ASP A 48 1.99 5.22 3.53
N LEU A 49 2.92 4.88 4.44
CA LEU A 49 2.64 4.86 5.88
C LEU A 49 2.55 6.26 6.51
N ASP A 50 2.98 7.31 5.79
CA ASP A 50 2.79 8.71 6.20
C ASP A 50 1.51 9.32 5.61
N ASP A 51 0.97 8.74 4.53
CA ASP A 51 -0.28 9.18 3.87
C ASP A 51 -1.13 7.96 3.42
N PRO A 52 -1.89 7.34 4.33
CA PRO A 52 -2.72 6.17 4.02
C PRO A 52 -3.84 6.44 3.00
N GLY A 53 -4.18 7.71 2.76
CA GLY A 53 -5.18 8.10 1.76
C GLY A 53 -4.65 8.07 0.32
N ARG A 54 -3.33 7.90 0.15
CA ARG A 54 -2.72 7.87 -1.18
C ARG A 54 -2.89 6.51 -1.84
N LEU A 55 -3.85 6.47 -2.76
CA LEU A 55 -4.11 5.30 -3.61
C LEU A 55 -3.34 5.42 -4.94
N SER A 56 -2.21 4.71 -5.06
CA SER A 56 -1.34 4.78 -6.25
C SER A 56 -1.94 4.08 -7.47
N PHE A 57 -2.67 2.98 -7.26
CA PHE A 57 -3.28 2.26 -8.38
C PHE A 57 -4.60 2.91 -8.81
N PRO A 58 -4.83 3.12 -10.12
CA PRO A 58 -6.07 3.73 -10.60
C PRO A 58 -7.35 2.99 -10.18
N TYR A 59 -7.31 1.66 -10.07
CA TYR A 59 -8.47 0.88 -9.64
C TYR A 59 -8.79 1.13 -8.17
N GLN A 60 -7.79 1.26 -7.30
CA GLN A 60 -7.98 1.58 -5.88
C GLN A 60 -8.64 2.95 -5.74
N ARG A 61 -8.19 3.97 -6.49
CA ARG A 61 -8.86 5.29 -6.51
C ARG A 61 -10.33 5.21 -6.90
N ARG A 62 -10.66 4.41 -7.91
CA ARG A 62 -12.06 4.20 -8.33
C ARG A 62 -12.88 3.55 -7.22
N LEU A 63 -12.34 2.53 -6.55
CA LEU A 63 -13.00 1.90 -5.40
C LEU A 63 -13.17 2.89 -4.24
N GLY A 64 -12.15 3.68 -3.94
CA GLY A 64 -12.21 4.76 -2.94
C GLY A 64 -13.35 5.74 -3.20
N HIS A 65 -13.50 6.22 -4.44
CA HIS A 65 -14.62 7.09 -4.79
C HIS A 65 -16.00 6.43 -4.60
N VAL A 66 -16.13 5.12 -4.85
CA VAL A 66 -17.38 4.40 -4.58
C VAL A 66 -17.65 4.29 -3.08
N VAL A 67 -16.60 4.01 -2.29
CA VAL A 67 -16.68 3.94 -0.83
C VAL A 67 -17.07 5.28 -0.21
N ASP A 68 -16.51 6.39 -0.71
CA ASP A 68 -16.83 7.75 -0.25
C ASP A 68 -18.32 8.12 -0.44
N LEU A 69 -19.01 7.46 -1.38
CA LEU A 69 -20.42 7.66 -1.66
C LEU A 69 -21.34 6.68 -0.92
N ALA A 70 -20.79 5.65 -0.27
CA ALA A 70 -21.57 4.59 0.36
C ALA A 70 -22.11 4.96 1.76
N ALA A 71 -21.55 5.98 2.42
CA ALA A 71 -22.04 6.52 3.69
C ALA A 71 -21.63 8.00 3.87
N PRO A 72 -22.27 8.74 4.80
CA PRO A 72 -21.83 10.08 5.13
C PRO A 72 -20.36 10.13 5.59
N ALA A 73 -19.67 11.23 5.29
CA ALA A 73 -18.27 11.41 5.67
C ALA A 73 -18.03 11.16 7.17
N GLY A 74 -16.98 10.40 7.48
CA GLY A 74 -16.60 10.02 8.85
C GLY A 74 -17.47 8.93 9.48
N ARG A 75 -18.49 8.40 8.79
CA ARG A 75 -19.27 7.26 9.27
C ARG A 75 -18.57 5.95 8.88
N PRO A 76 -18.34 5.03 9.85
CA PRO A 76 -17.74 3.75 9.53
C PRO A 76 -18.67 2.92 8.64
N LEU A 77 -18.07 2.22 7.67
CA LEU A 77 -18.74 1.26 6.81
C LEU A 77 -18.42 -0.15 7.29
N THR A 78 -19.45 -1.00 7.42
CA THR A 78 -19.24 -2.44 7.55
C THR A 78 -19.13 -3.01 6.14
N ALA A 79 -17.95 -3.56 5.81
CA ALA A 79 -17.65 -4.08 4.48
C ALA A 79 -16.94 -5.43 4.57
N VAL A 80 -17.13 -6.26 3.54
CA VAL A 80 -16.36 -7.49 3.33
C VAL A 80 -15.42 -7.25 2.17
N HIS A 81 -14.12 -7.47 2.39
CA HIS A 81 -13.11 -7.46 1.34
C HIS A 81 -12.81 -8.89 0.94
N LEU A 82 -13.17 -9.28 -0.28
CA LEU A 82 -12.87 -10.60 -0.85
C LEU A 82 -11.59 -10.50 -1.67
N GLY A 83 -10.45 -10.81 -1.05
CA GLY A 83 -9.13 -10.50 -1.59
C GLY A 83 -8.72 -9.05 -1.30
N GLY A 84 -7.77 -8.53 -2.08
CA GLY A 84 -7.16 -7.21 -1.86
C GLY A 84 -5.74 -7.35 -1.30
N GLY A 85 -4.74 -7.20 -2.16
CA GLY A 85 -3.35 -7.16 -1.73
C GLY A 85 -3.09 -5.90 -0.88
N ALA A 86 -2.32 -6.10 0.20
CA ALA A 86 -1.80 -5.15 1.19
C ALA A 86 -2.21 -3.67 1.07
#